data_AF-A0A2S6WHS5-F1
#
_entry.id   AF-A0A2S6WHS5-F1
#
_cell.length_a   1.000
_cell.length_b   1.000
_cell.length_c   1.000
_cell.angle_alpha   90.00
_cell.angle_beta   90.00
_cell.angle_gamma   90.00
#
_symmetry.space_group_name_H-M   'P 1'
#
loop_
_entity.id
_entity.type
_entity.pdbx_description
1 polymer ?
#
loop_
_entity_poly.entity_id
_entity_poly.type
_entity_poly.pdbx_seq_one_letter_code
_entity_poly.pdbx_strand_id
1 'polypeptide(L)'
;MARQDPLRQRFGSSHHGYRLRPPLGEDTIGLFEQQHGVRLPASYRSFLKDVADGGAGPDYGLLGLAEEVDGEEALHDLREEGRRAGFLSTPFPHTHEWRGPGKGGAADYSVEGSLVIGECGCGMFHRLVVTGRNAGHVWLDDPDWGGLTPGPDFRDWYSAWLAGT
;
A
#
# COMPACT_ATOMS: atom_id res chain seq x y z
N MET A 1 -10.92 16.79 -6.91
CA MET A 1 -11.46 16.13 -5.70
C MET A 1 -12.00 17.11 -4.66
N ALA A 2 -11.18 17.84 -3.87
CA ALA A 2 -11.69 18.69 -2.78
C ALA A 2 -12.77 19.73 -3.20
N ARG A 3 -12.67 20.27 -4.42
CA ARG A 3 -13.69 21.18 -4.98
C ARG A 3 -15.01 20.48 -5.35
N GLN A 4 -14.95 19.20 -5.68
CA GLN A 4 -16.11 18.38 -6.08
C GLN A 4 -16.78 17.70 -4.87
N ASP A 5 -16.07 17.59 -3.75
CA ASP A 5 -16.58 17.04 -2.49
C ASP A 5 -16.17 17.93 -1.30
N PRO A 6 -16.73 19.16 -1.21
CA PRO A 6 -16.36 20.11 -0.16
C PRO A 6 -16.82 19.68 1.23
N LEU A 7 -17.81 18.78 1.31
CA LEU A 7 -18.34 18.24 2.56
C LEU A 7 -17.64 16.93 2.99
N ARG A 8 -16.71 16.40 2.19
CA ARG A 8 -15.99 15.14 2.47
C ARG A 8 -16.93 13.96 2.71
N GLN A 9 -17.89 13.79 1.82
CA GLN A 9 -18.89 12.73 1.86
C GLN A 9 -18.41 11.45 1.19
N ARG A 10 -17.37 11.51 0.36
CA ARG A 10 -16.78 10.28 -0.22
C ARG A 10 -16.13 9.45 0.89
N PHE A 11 -16.25 8.14 0.78
CA PHE A 11 -15.64 7.21 1.73
C PHE A 11 -14.15 7.54 1.91
N GLY A 12 -13.70 7.55 3.17
CA GLY A 12 -12.32 7.89 3.53
C GLY A 12 -11.91 9.36 3.44
N SER A 13 -12.63 10.19 2.67
CA SER A 13 -12.26 11.59 2.45
C SER A 13 -12.27 12.46 3.71
N SER A 14 -13.04 12.08 4.72
CA SER A 14 -13.03 12.71 6.05
C SER A 14 -11.73 12.48 6.82
N HIS A 15 -11.01 11.39 6.54
CA HIS A 15 -9.73 11.04 7.16
C HIS A 15 -8.58 11.80 6.51
N HIS A 16 -8.33 11.57 5.22
CA HIS A 16 -7.16 12.15 4.54
C HIS A 16 -7.42 13.59 4.04
N GLY A 17 -8.68 14.05 3.98
CA GLY A 17 -9.04 15.43 3.66
C GLY A 17 -8.59 15.92 2.28
N TYR A 18 -8.35 15.00 1.34
CA TYR A 18 -7.69 15.24 0.05
C TYR A 18 -6.31 15.91 0.15
N ARG A 19 -5.60 15.75 1.26
CA ARG A 19 -4.26 16.29 1.47
C ARG A 19 -3.19 15.27 1.13
N LEU A 20 -2.25 15.65 0.27
CA LEU A 20 -1.04 14.89 0.02
C LEU A 20 0.03 15.28 1.03
N ARG A 21 0.85 14.30 1.43
CA ARG A 21 2.11 14.57 2.13
C ARG A 21 3.15 15.06 1.13
N PRO A 22 4.17 15.83 1.54
CA PRO A 22 5.23 16.27 0.62
C PRO A 22 5.92 15.08 -0.05
N PRO A 23 6.39 15.22 -1.31
CA PRO A 23 7.21 14.20 -1.95
C PRO A 23 8.54 13.98 -1.22
N LEU A 24 9.14 12.80 -1.41
CA LEU A 24 10.45 12.43 -0.87
C LEU A 24 11.60 12.85 -1.80
N GLY A 25 12.74 13.15 -1.18
CA GLY A 25 13.99 13.33 -1.91
C GLY A 25 14.54 12.01 -2.44
N GLU A 26 15.32 12.10 -3.52
CA GLU A 26 16.03 10.95 -4.12
C GLU A 26 16.89 10.21 -3.09
N ASP A 27 17.56 10.94 -2.20
CA ASP A 27 18.42 10.35 -1.17
C ASP A 27 17.60 9.52 -0.18
N THR A 28 16.42 9.98 0.24
CA THR A 28 15.53 9.24 1.15
C THR A 28 15.03 7.94 0.50
N ILE A 29 14.59 8.03 -0.75
CA ILE A 29 14.14 6.86 -1.53
C ILE A 29 15.31 5.88 -1.71
N GLY A 30 16.49 6.38 -2.08
CA GLY A 30 17.69 5.57 -2.28
C GLY A 30 18.17 4.89 -0.99
N LEU A 31 18.08 5.57 0.15
CA LEU A 31 18.39 4.99 1.46
C LEU A 31 17.43 3.86 1.81
N PHE A 32 16.12 4.03 1.60
CA PHE A 32 15.14 2.96 1.81
C PHE A 32 15.44 1.74 0.94
N GLU A 33 15.66 1.95 -0.37
CA GLU A 33 16.02 0.90 -1.32
C GLU A 33 17.29 0.15 -0.88
N GLN A 34 18.32 0.88 -0.45
CA GLN A 34 19.57 0.30 0.03
C GLN A 34 19.38 -0.50 1.32
N GLN A 35 18.65 0.04 2.30
CA GLN A 35 18.41 -0.60 3.60
C GLN A 35 17.69 -1.95 3.45
N HIS A 36 16.74 -2.02 2.52
CA HIS A 36 15.94 -3.24 2.30
C HIS A 36 16.46 -4.11 1.16
N GLY A 37 17.51 -3.69 0.46
CA GLY A 37 18.13 -4.47 -0.63
C GLY A 37 17.22 -4.64 -1.85
N VAL A 38 16.42 -3.62 -2.18
CA VAL A 38 15.42 -3.66 -3.26
C VAL A 38 15.52 -2.44 -4.19
N ARG A 39 14.80 -2.50 -5.31
CA ARG A 39 14.42 -1.32 -6.09
C ARG A 39 12.91 -1.19 -6.04
N LEU A 40 12.40 -0.01 -5.71
CA LEU A 40 10.97 0.22 -5.69
C LEU A 40 10.40 0.17 -7.11
N PRO A 41 9.17 -0.32 -7.30
CA PRO A 41 8.52 -0.31 -8.60
C PRO A 41 8.46 1.10 -9.19
N ALA A 42 8.72 1.21 -10.50
CA ALA A 42 8.98 2.50 -11.16
C ALA A 42 7.82 3.52 -10.99
N SER A 43 6.57 3.07 -11.09
CA SER A 43 5.37 3.90 -10.91
C SER A 43 5.26 4.44 -9.49
N TYR A 44 5.44 3.58 -8.48
CA TYR A 44 5.42 3.98 -7.07
C TYR A 44 6.61 4.88 -6.71
N ARG A 45 7.82 4.55 -7.17
CA ARG A 45 9.02 5.36 -6.94
C ARG A 45 8.87 6.77 -7.50
N SER A 46 8.31 6.90 -8.70
CA SER A 46 8.02 8.21 -9.33
C SER A 46 6.96 8.97 -8.54
N PHE A 47 5.92 8.29 -8.05
CA PHE A 47 4.91 8.90 -7.19
C PHE A 47 5.51 9.46 -5.90
N LEU A 48 6.35 8.70 -5.21
CA LEU A 48 7.02 9.16 -3.98
C LEU A 48 7.85 10.42 -4.22
N LYS A 49 8.57 10.47 -5.34
CA LYS A 49 9.47 11.57 -5.68
C LYS A 49 8.74 12.83 -6.16
N ASP A 50 7.74 12.66 -7.02
CA ASP A 50 7.18 13.76 -7.80
C ASP A 50 5.78 14.18 -7.31
N VAL A 51 5.09 13.32 -6.55
CA VAL A 51 3.69 13.54 -6.15
C VAL A 51 3.54 13.64 -4.63
N ALA A 52 3.86 12.57 -3.89
CA ALA A 52 3.64 12.54 -2.44
C ALA A 52 4.29 11.34 -1.74
N ASP A 53 4.70 11.55 -0.49
CA ASP A 53 4.94 10.49 0.50
C ASP A 53 3.61 10.05 1.18
N GLY A 54 2.60 9.70 0.39
CA GLY A 54 1.28 9.29 0.89
C GLY A 54 0.28 10.43 1.15
N GLY A 55 -0.70 10.19 2.01
CA GLY A 55 -1.85 11.07 2.25
C GLY A 55 -3.06 10.68 1.39
N ALA A 56 -3.61 11.60 0.62
CA ALA A 56 -4.85 11.37 -0.12
C ALA A 56 -4.76 10.20 -1.12
N GLY A 57 -5.72 9.29 -1.01
CA GLY A 57 -5.80 8.09 -1.83
C GLY A 57 -7.09 7.31 -1.61
N PRO A 58 -7.19 6.11 -2.20
CA PRO A 58 -8.29 5.18 -1.95
C PRO A 58 -8.52 4.97 -0.46
N ASP A 59 -9.79 4.78 -0.09
CA ASP A 59 -10.21 4.45 1.27
C ASP A 59 -9.59 5.40 2.30
N TYR A 60 -8.87 4.89 3.30
CA TYR A 60 -8.29 5.72 4.37
C TYR A 60 -7.06 6.54 3.93
N GLY A 61 -6.63 6.39 2.68
CA GLY A 61 -5.49 7.10 2.09
C GLY A 61 -4.27 6.20 1.90
N LEU A 62 -3.21 6.79 1.36
CA LEU A 62 -1.91 6.14 1.23
C LEU A 62 -1.07 6.38 2.49
N LEU A 63 -0.48 5.31 2.98
CA LEU A 63 0.56 5.38 3.98
C LEU A 63 1.84 5.89 3.33
N GLY A 64 2.45 6.91 3.93
CA GLY A 64 3.75 7.40 3.48
C GLY A 64 4.81 6.33 3.67
N LEU A 65 5.84 6.34 2.84
CA LEU A 65 7.03 5.50 3.02
C LEU A 65 7.88 6.01 4.20
N ALA A 66 7.99 7.33 4.38
CA ALA A 66 8.73 7.92 5.51
C ALA A 66 7.84 8.24 6.71
N GLU A 67 6.56 7.89 6.67
CA GLU A 67 5.62 8.09 7.77
C GLU A 67 5.98 7.21 8.98
N GLU A 68 5.86 7.80 10.17
CA GLU A 68 5.87 7.08 11.45
C GLU A 68 4.42 6.81 11.85
N VAL A 69 4.13 5.58 12.26
CA VAL A 69 2.81 5.13 12.68
C VAL A 69 2.88 4.88 14.19
N ASP A 70 1.85 5.29 14.93
CA ASP A 70 1.80 5.07 16.38
C ASP A 70 1.82 3.56 16.69
N GLY A 71 2.56 3.16 17.72
CA GLY A 71 2.74 1.76 18.12
C GLY A 71 1.46 1.08 18.60
N GLU A 72 0.41 1.85 18.91
CA GLU A 72 -0.91 1.31 19.28
C GLU A 72 -1.79 0.98 18.06
N GLU A 73 -1.39 1.38 16.85
CA GLU A 73 -2.15 1.09 15.63
C GLU A 73 -1.81 -0.29 15.07
N ALA A 74 -2.81 -1.04 14.61
CA ALA A 74 -2.61 -2.34 13.94
C ALA A 74 -1.68 -2.24 12.71
N LEU A 75 -1.61 -1.05 12.10
CA LEU A 75 -0.71 -0.75 11.00
C LEU A 75 0.76 -0.77 11.41
N HIS A 76 1.11 -0.49 12.67
CA HIS A 76 2.48 -0.49 13.14
C HIS A 76 3.12 -1.87 12.95
N ASP A 77 2.47 -2.93 13.44
CA ASP A 77 3.00 -4.30 13.40
C ASP A 77 3.18 -4.80 11.96
N LEU A 78 2.23 -4.49 11.07
CA LEU A 78 2.33 -4.83 9.64
C LEU A 78 3.50 -4.10 8.96
N ARG A 79 3.79 -2.88 9.41
CA ARG A 79 4.87 -2.07 8.85
C ARG A 79 6.22 -2.56 9.31
N GLU A 80 6.35 -2.88 10.60
CA GLU A 80 7.56 -3.49 11.17
C GLU A 80 7.84 -4.85 10.53
N GLU A 81 6.82 -5.68 10.36
CA GLU A 81 6.94 -6.94 9.63
C GLU A 81 7.44 -6.69 8.18
N GLY A 82 6.79 -5.80 7.44
CA GLY A 82 7.16 -5.46 6.08
C GLY A 82 8.56 -4.87 5.93
N ARG A 83 9.18 -4.43 7.02
CA ARG A 83 10.51 -3.81 7.07
C ARG A 83 11.60 -4.72 7.59
N ARG A 84 11.29 -5.94 8.06
CA ARG A 84 12.33 -6.87 8.52
C ARG A 84 13.31 -7.17 7.39
N ALA A 85 14.56 -7.41 7.76
CA ALA A 85 15.60 -7.82 6.81
C ALA A 85 15.13 -9.03 5.99
N GLY A 86 15.29 -8.96 4.68
CA GLY A 86 14.88 -10.02 3.76
C GLY A 86 13.42 -9.94 3.30
N PHE A 87 12.50 -9.30 4.02
CA PHE A 87 11.07 -9.33 3.70
C PHE A 87 10.78 -8.79 2.29
N LEU A 88 11.22 -7.56 2.01
CA LEU A 88 10.95 -6.93 0.71
C LEU A 88 11.79 -7.53 -0.42
N SER A 89 12.96 -8.09 -0.13
CA SER A 89 13.83 -8.72 -1.15
C SER A 89 13.43 -10.15 -1.49
N THR A 90 12.64 -10.81 -0.64
CA THR A 90 12.06 -12.12 -0.96
C THR A 90 10.95 -11.93 -2.01
N PRO A 91 10.97 -12.69 -3.13
CA PRO A 91 9.92 -12.57 -4.14
C PRO A 91 8.53 -12.92 -3.61
N PHE A 92 7.56 -12.05 -3.89
CA PHE A 92 6.15 -12.34 -3.66
C PHE A 92 5.73 -13.60 -4.43
N PRO A 93 5.21 -14.63 -3.74
CA PRO A 93 5.11 -15.98 -4.32
C PRO A 93 3.89 -16.15 -5.23
N HIS A 94 2.89 -15.27 -5.14
CA HIS A 94 1.60 -15.46 -5.78
C HIS A 94 1.52 -14.80 -7.16
N THR A 95 1.05 -15.55 -8.15
CA THR A 95 0.76 -15.05 -9.52
C THR A 95 -0.72 -14.98 -9.84
N HIS A 96 -1.56 -15.53 -8.98
CA HIS A 96 -3.01 -15.57 -9.10
C HIS A 96 -3.62 -15.27 -7.73
N GLU A 97 -4.94 -15.08 -7.69
CA GLU A 97 -5.68 -14.94 -6.44
C GLU A 97 -5.41 -16.10 -5.47
N TRP A 98 -5.35 -15.77 -4.18
CA TRP A 98 -5.33 -16.74 -3.10
C TRP A 98 -6.62 -16.62 -2.32
N ARG A 99 -7.39 -17.70 -2.22
CA ARG A 99 -8.65 -17.67 -1.48
C ARG A 99 -8.38 -17.58 0.00
N GLY A 100 -9.02 -16.61 0.64
CA GLY A 100 -8.91 -16.43 2.08
C GLY A 100 -9.57 -17.55 2.88
N PRO A 101 -9.33 -17.54 4.20
CA PRO A 101 -9.71 -18.64 5.07
C PRO A 101 -11.22 -18.72 5.35
N GLY A 102 -11.94 -17.60 5.21
CA GLY A 102 -13.34 -17.48 5.56
C GLY A 102 -13.59 -17.55 7.07
N LYS A 103 -14.88 -17.57 7.45
CA LYS A 103 -15.31 -17.43 8.85
C LYS A 103 -14.58 -18.37 9.81
N GLY A 104 -13.79 -17.78 10.71
CA GLY A 104 -13.12 -18.49 11.80
C GLY A 104 -11.88 -19.27 11.39
N GLY A 105 -11.38 -19.09 10.17
CA GLY A 105 -10.06 -19.56 9.77
C GLY A 105 -8.99 -18.47 9.93
N ALA A 106 -7.73 -18.84 9.66
CA ALA A 106 -6.59 -17.94 9.68
C ALA A 106 -5.88 -17.98 8.32
N ALA A 107 -5.35 -16.83 7.89
CA ALA A 107 -4.60 -16.73 6.66
C ALA A 107 -3.37 -17.66 6.69
N ASP A 108 -3.22 -18.49 5.65
CA ASP A 108 -2.08 -19.40 5.44
C ASP A 108 -1.43 -19.09 4.09
N TYR A 109 -1.00 -17.83 3.93
CA TYR A 109 -0.28 -17.37 2.75
C TYR A 109 0.81 -16.39 3.16
N SER A 110 1.92 -16.40 2.41
CA SER A 110 2.98 -15.40 2.59
C SER A 110 2.64 -14.11 1.84
N VAL A 111 3.00 -12.97 2.45
CA VAL A 111 2.94 -11.62 1.88
C VAL A 111 4.33 -10.99 1.72
N GLU A 112 5.40 -11.78 1.84
CA GLU A 112 6.77 -11.32 1.59
C GLU A 112 6.91 -10.70 0.20
N GLY A 113 7.83 -9.76 0.04
CA GLY A 113 8.03 -9.03 -1.20
C GLY A 113 6.97 -7.98 -1.49
N SER A 114 6.11 -7.65 -0.52
CA SER A 114 5.09 -6.61 -0.65
C SER A 114 5.16 -5.56 0.46
N LEU A 115 4.60 -4.38 0.22
CA LEU A 115 4.50 -3.28 1.18
C LEU A 115 3.03 -2.92 1.38
N VAL A 116 2.56 -2.81 2.63
CA VAL A 116 1.26 -2.20 2.91
C VAL A 116 1.35 -0.71 2.59
N ILE A 117 0.50 -0.24 1.68
CA ILE A 117 0.47 1.16 1.22
C ILE A 117 -0.83 1.87 1.56
N GLY A 118 -1.82 1.18 2.13
CA GLY A 118 -3.07 1.80 2.57
C GLY A 118 -4.00 0.77 3.23
N GLU A 119 -4.92 1.27 4.05
CA GLU A 119 -5.98 0.47 4.68
C GLU A 119 -7.31 0.69 3.95
N CYS A 120 -8.05 -0.39 3.72
CA CYS A 120 -9.38 -0.36 3.10
C CYS A 120 -10.52 -0.36 4.14
N GLY A 121 -10.19 -0.60 5.41
CA GLY A 121 -11.11 -0.86 6.52
C GLY A 121 -11.33 -2.35 6.78
N CYS A 122 -11.94 -2.69 7.91
CA CYS A 122 -12.23 -4.07 8.34
C CYS A 122 -10.99 -5.00 8.35
N GLY A 123 -9.79 -4.47 8.59
CA GLY A 123 -8.56 -5.26 8.57
C GLY A 123 -8.09 -5.66 7.16
N MET A 124 -8.58 -5.00 6.11
CA MET A 124 -8.12 -5.22 4.74
C MET A 124 -7.11 -4.16 4.31
N PHE A 125 -6.14 -4.56 3.49
CA PHE A 125 -5.00 -3.73 3.12
C PHE A 125 -4.75 -3.69 1.61
N HIS A 126 -4.32 -2.53 1.12
CA HIS A 126 -3.71 -2.40 -0.19
C HIS A 126 -2.22 -2.72 -0.07
N ARG A 127 -1.75 -3.73 -0.79
CA ARG A 127 -0.34 -4.15 -0.81
C ARG A 127 0.29 -3.91 -2.16
N LEU A 128 1.34 -3.10 -2.21
CA LEU A 128 2.19 -2.99 -3.38
C LEU A 128 3.17 -4.15 -3.43
N VAL A 129 3.16 -4.93 -4.49
CA VAL A 129 4.23 -5.92 -4.72
C VAL A 129 5.52 -5.18 -5.10
N VAL A 130 6.56 -5.35 -4.29
CA VAL A 130 7.89 -4.74 -4.48
C VAL A 130 8.81 -5.67 -5.27
N THR A 131 8.84 -6.95 -4.91
CA THR A 131 9.75 -7.94 -5.52
C THR A 131 8.97 -9.16 -6.00
N GLY A 132 9.30 -9.66 -7.20
CA GLY A 132 8.67 -10.84 -7.79
C GLY A 132 8.03 -10.57 -9.14
N ARG A 133 7.30 -11.56 -9.67
CA ARG A 133 6.71 -11.51 -11.02
C ARG A 133 5.69 -10.38 -11.21
N ASN A 134 5.06 -9.97 -10.12
CA ASN A 134 4.01 -8.96 -10.13
C ASN A 134 4.47 -7.61 -9.56
N ALA A 135 5.78 -7.36 -9.45
CA ALA A 135 6.30 -6.09 -8.96
C ALA A 135 5.62 -4.89 -9.65
N GLY A 136 5.17 -3.91 -8.85
CA GLY A 136 4.40 -2.75 -9.29
C GLY A 136 2.88 -2.88 -9.17
N HIS A 137 2.33 -4.10 -9.07
CA HIS A 137 0.90 -4.29 -8.92
C HIS A 137 0.44 -4.06 -7.47
N VAL A 138 -0.75 -3.48 -7.31
CA VAL A 138 -1.41 -3.29 -6.01
C VAL A 138 -2.43 -4.40 -5.81
N TRP A 139 -2.21 -5.25 -4.82
CA TRP A 139 -3.07 -6.37 -4.45
C TRP A 139 -3.93 -5.98 -3.25
N LEU A 140 -5.16 -6.49 -3.21
CA LEU A 140 -5.98 -6.44 -2.02
C LEU A 140 -5.64 -7.64 -1.13
N ASP A 141 -5.43 -7.38 0.15
CA ASP A 141 -5.20 -8.36 1.21
C ASP A 141 -6.35 -8.32 2.20
N ASP A 142 -7.17 -9.37 2.21
CA ASP A 142 -8.26 -9.60 3.17
C ASP A 142 -7.96 -10.89 3.95
N PRO A 143 -7.17 -10.80 5.05
CA PRO A 143 -6.70 -11.96 5.79
C PRO A 143 -7.82 -12.74 6.49
N ASP A 144 -8.97 -12.12 6.72
CA ASP A 144 -10.09 -12.74 7.44
C ASP A 144 -11.03 -13.50 6.49
N TRP A 145 -11.18 -13.05 5.24
CA TRP A 145 -12.19 -13.60 4.33
C TRP A 145 -11.70 -13.85 2.90
N GLY A 146 -11.39 -12.79 2.16
CA GLY A 146 -11.15 -12.82 0.72
C GLY A 146 -9.78 -13.35 0.30
N GLY A 147 -8.78 -13.25 1.17
CA GLY A 147 -7.38 -13.59 0.90
C GLY A 147 -6.72 -12.54 0.01
N LEU A 148 -5.93 -12.99 -0.96
CA LEU A 148 -5.17 -12.11 -1.85
C LEU A 148 -5.84 -11.99 -3.21
N THR A 149 -6.18 -10.77 -3.61
CA THR A 149 -6.75 -10.48 -4.92
C THR A 149 -5.78 -9.63 -5.75
N PRO A 150 -5.38 -10.06 -6.97
CA PRO A 150 -4.53 -9.26 -7.84
C PRO A 150 -5.21 -7.97 -8.28
N GLY A 151 -4.46 -6.88 -8.34
CA GLY A 151 -4.90 -5.63 -8.95
C GLY A 151 -3.90 -5.10 -9.98
N PRO A 152 -4.16 -3.90 -10.53
CA PRO A 152 -3.35 -3.31 -11.60
C PRO A 152 -2.03 -2.70 -11.08
N ASP A 153 -1.20 -2.19 -11.98
CA ASP A 153 -0.03 -1.37 -11.61
C ASP A 153 -0.46 -0.19 -10.72
N PHE A 154 0.40 0.21 -9.78
CA PHE A 154 0.17 1.31 -8.85
C PHE A 154 -0.34 2.58 -9.54
N ARG A 155 0.23 2.95 -10.70
CA ARG A 155 -0.21 4.14 -11.43
C ARG A 155 -1.67 4.03 -11.85
N ASP A 156 -2.04 2.88 -12.40
CA ASP A 156 -3.39 2.65 -12.91
C ASP A 156 -4.39 2.54 -11.76
N TRP A 157 -4.00 1.87 -10.67
CA TRP A 157 -4.77 1.81 -9.42
C TRP A 157 -5.07 3.21 -8.87
N TYR A 158 -4.04 4.04 -8.72
CA TYR A 158 -4.20 5.40 -8.19
C TYR A 158 -4.98 6.31 -9.15
N SER A 159 -4.75 6.17 -10.47
CA SER A 159 -5.45 6.95 -11.49
C SER A 159 -6.93 6.59 -11.56
N ALA A 160 -7.29 5.31 -11.37
CA ALA A 160 -8.69 4.88 -11.31
C ALA A 160 -9.44 5.53 -10.14
N TRP A 161 -8.80 5.68 -8.98
CA TRP A 161 -9.38 6.42 -7.86
C TRP A 161 -9.55 7.91 -8.14
N LEU A 162 -8.57 8.53 -8.80
CA LEU A 162 -8.69 9.93 -9.25
C LEU A 162 -9.82 10.13 -10.28
N ALA A 163 -10.07 9.13 -11.13
CA ALA A 163 -11.07 9.19 -12.19
C ALA A 163 -12.48 8.78 -11.73
N GLY A 164 -12.59 7.91 -10.72
CA GLY A 164 -13.85 7.47 -10.10
C GLY A 164 -14.55 8.55 -9.27
N THR A 165 -14.24 9.81 -9.53
CA THR A 165 -14.75 11.00 -8.85
C THR A 165 -15.94 11.60 -9.57
#